data_AF-A0A846BWR7-F1
#
_entry.id   AF-A0A846BWR7-F1
#
_cell.length_a   1.000
_cell.length_b   1.000
_cell.length_c   1.000
_cell.angle_alpha   90.00
_cell.angle_beta   90.00
_cell.angle_gamma   90.00
#
_symmetry.space_group_name_H-M   'P 1'
#
loop_
_entity.id
_entity.type
_entity.pdbx_description
1 polymer ?
#
loop_
_entity_poly.entity_id
_entity_poly.type
_entity_poly.pdbx_seq_one_letter_code
_entity_poly.pdbx_strand_id
1 'polypeptide(L)'
;RSRDWDCYVGSFGVPGADLEPFLLSLFWSSGGSFHQFNQGPQPGEPPILDWVTADWEQEIDRLFLAGAKELDEGQRQVIYSQFQQIVTEQLPVFCLVTPLSLQAVRDRLQNIKYSALGGTFWNLYELQVRED
;
A
#
# COMPACT_ATOMS: atom_id res chain seq x y z
N ARG A 1 -5.36 -1.92 -22.55
CA ARG A 1 -4.20 -1.05 -22.87
C ARG A 1 -3.00 -1.97 -23.13
N SER A 2 -2.11 -1.70 -24.09
CA SER A 2 -0.96 -2.58 -24.30
C SER A 2 -0.05 -2.57 -23.08
N ARG A 3 0.36 -3.76 -22.61
CA ARG A 3 1.30 -3.95 -21.48
C ARG A 3 2.74 -3.97 -21.98
N ASP A 4 3.00 -3.12 -22.98
CA ASP A 4 4.23 -3.06 -23.74
C ASP A 4 5.07 -1.89 -23.22
N TRP A 5 5.80 -2.15 -22.14
CA TRP A 5 6.66 -1.17 -21.46
C TRP A 5 7.86 -1.88 -20.84
N ASP A 6 9.03 -1.25 -20.91
CA ASP A 6 10.25 -1.77 -20.27
C ASP A 6 10.30 -1.43 -18.77
N CYS A 7 9.75 -0.27 -18.40
CA CYS A 7 9.72 0.20 -17.02
C CYS A 7 8.51 1.11 -16.77
N TYR A 8 7.97 1.01 -15.55
CA TYR A 8 6.99 1.95 -15.00
C TYR A 8 7.60 2.65 -13.79
N VAL A 9 7.61 3.99 -13.82
CA VAL A 9 7.92 4.82 -12.64
C VAL A 9 6.63 5.45 -12.17
N GLY A 10 6.26 5.14 -10.93
CA GLY A 10 5.02 5.62 -10.33
C GLY A 10 5.17 5.89 -8.86
N SER A 11 4.12 6.49 -8.30
CA SER A 11 3.95 6.61 -6.86
C SER A 11 2.69 5.84 -6.48
N PHE A 12 2.81 5.02 -5.45
CA PHE A 12 1.70 4.32 -4.86
C PHE A 12 1.76 4.52 -3.35
N GLY A 13 0.62 4.90 -2.77
CA GLY A 13 0.42 4.97 -1.35
C GLY A 13 -1.01 4.58 -1.04
N VAL A 14 -1.20 3.73 -0.04
CA VAL A 14 -2.52 3.39 0.47
C VAL A 14 -2.72 4.14 1.78
N PRO A 15 -3.69 5.06 1.87
CA PRO A 15 -3.98 5.73 3.13
C PRO A 15 -4.19 4.72 4.26
N GLY A 16 -3.42 4.85 5.34
CA GLY A 16 -3.49 3.96 6.50
C GLY A 16 -2.62 2.71 6.43
N ALA A 17 -1.96 2.41 5.31
CA ALA A 17 -1.04 1.27 5.23
C ALA A 17 0.19 1.39 6.14
N ASP A 18 0.52 2.61 6.58
CA ASP A 18 1.56 2.87 7.58
C ASP A 18 1.18 2.33 8.97
N LEU A 19 -0.10 2.04 9.21
CA LEU A 19 -0.63 1.48 10.45
C LEU A 19 -1.17 0.05 10.25
N GLU A 20 -1.87 -0.20 9.15
CA GLU A 20 -2.51 -1.47 8.84
C GLU A 20 -1.86 -2.11 7.60
N PRO A 21 -0.87 -3.01 7.79
CA PRO A 21 -0.08 -3.56 6.68
C PRO A 21 -0.92 -4.34 5.67
N PHE A 22 -2.07 -4.92 6.06
CA PHE A 22 -2.95 -5.65 5.14
C PHE A 22 -3.42 -4.79 3.96
N LEU A 23 -3.54 -3.47 4.14
CA LEU A 23 -3.92 -2.55 3.07
C LEU A 23 -2.94 -2.58 1.88
N LEU A 24 -1.69 -3.00 2.10
CA LEU A 24 -0.70 -3.20 1.05
C LEU A 24 -1.00 -4.40 0.13
N SER A 25 -1.91 -5.31 0.52
CA SER A 25 -2.35 -6.44 -0.32
C SER A 25 -2.95 -5.98 -1.65
N LEU A 26 -3.55 -4.78 -1.70
CA LEU A 26 -4.09 -4.20 -2.93
C LEU A 26 -3.04 -4.11 -4.05
N PHE A 27 -1.78 -3.92 -3.68
CA PHE A 27 -0.65 -3.83 -4.60
C PHE A 27 0.13 -5.14 -4.70
N TRP A 28 0.45 -5.74 -3.56
CA TRP A 28 1.42 -6.84 -3.50
C TRP A 28 0.83 -8.21 -3.75
N SER A 29 -0.47 -8.40 -3.50
CA SER A 29 -1.12 -9.66 -3.83
C SER A 29 -1.30 -9.80 -5.34
N SER A 30 -1.13 -11.00 -5.87
CA SER A 30 -1.22 -11.28 -7.32
C SER A 30 -2.62 -10.95 -7.89
N GLY A 31 -3.65 -11.12 -7.07
CA GLY A 31 -5.03 -10.74 -7.35
C GLY A 31 -5.44 -9.34 -6.83
N GLY A 32 -4.48 -8.53 -6.39
CA GLY A 32 -4.73 -7.19 -5.87
C GLY A 32 -5.31 -6.25 -6.92
N SER A 33 -6.24 -5.38 -6.52
CA SER A 33 -6.90 -4.44 -7.45
C SER A 33 -5.97 -3.38 -8.03
N PHE A 34 -4.76 -3.24 -7.49
CA PHE A 34 -3.72 -2.31 -7.94
C PHE A 34 -2.38 -3.03 -8.18
N HIS A 35 -2.39 -4.33 -8.46
CA HIS A 35 -1.17 -5.09 -8.77
C HIS A 35 -0.46 -4.56 -10.03
N GLN A 36 0.86 -4.35 -9.99
CA GLN A 36 1.61 -3.64 -11.06
C GLN A 36 2.63 -4.48 -11.84
N PHE A 37 3.04 -5.63 -11.33
CA PHE A 37 3.95 -6.55 -12.02
C PHE A 37 3.21 -7.85 -12.35
N ASN A 38 3.82 -8.73 -13.17
CA ASN A 38 3.25 -10.02 -13.59
C ASN A 38 1.71 -10.04 -13.78
N GLN A 39 1.14 -9.00 -14.40
CA GLN A 39 -0.31 -8.80 -14.37
C GLN A 39 -1.03 -9.90 -15.13
N GLY A 40 -2.03 -10.52 -14.51
CA GLY A 40 -2.93 -11.48 -15.16
C GLY A 40 -3.99 -10.82 -16.05
N PRO A 41 -4.86 -11.61 -16.70
CA PRO A 41 -6.00 -11.08 -17.45
C PRO A 41 -6.95 -10.32 -16.52
N GLN A 42 -7.43 -9.14 -16.93
CA GLN A 42 -8.43 -8.39 -16.15
C GLN A 42 -9.84 -8.99 -16.35
N PRO A 43 -10.82 -8.71 -15.46
CA PRO A 43 -12.19 -9.16 -15.64
C PRO A 43 -12.75 -8.80 -17.03
N GLY A 44 -13.11 -9.81 -17.82
CA GLY A 44 -13.63 -9.65 -19.18
C GLY A 44 -12.58 -9.64 -20.30
N GLU A 45 -11.28 -9.67 -19.97
CA GLU A 45 -10.20 -9.88 -20.95
C GLU A 45 -10.01 -11.38 -21.25
N PRO A 46 -9.57 -11.74 -22.47
CA PRO A 46 -9.20 -13.12 -22.77
C PRO A 46 -8.02 -13.58 -21.89
N PRO A 47 -7.89 -14.89 -21.62
CA PRO A 47 -6.73 -15.43 -20.94
C PRO A 47 -5.43 -15.05 -21.66
N ILE A 48 -4.38 -14.78 -20.90
CA ILE A 48 -3.03 -14.62 -21.42
C ILE A 48 -2.40 -16.00 -21.47
N LEU A 49 -1.94 -16.42 -22.65
CA LEU A 49 -1.30 -17.72 -22.85
C LEU A 49 -0.06 -17.82 -21.94
N ASP A 50 0.07 -18.96 -21.26
CA ASP A 50 1.18 -19.29 -20.36
C ASP A 50 1.40 -18.32 -19.18
N TRP A 51 0.43 -17.45 -18.88
CA TRP A 51 0.49 -16.62 -17.67
C TRP A 51 0.35 -17.47 -16.42
N VAL A 52 1.30 -17.31 -15.50
CA VAL A 52 1.34 -17.99 -14.21
C VAL A 52 1.84 -17.04 -13.13
N THR A 53 1.25 -17.11 -11.94
CA THR A 53 1.75 -16.44 -10.74
C THR A 53 2.97 -17.19 -10.23
N ALA A 54 4.11 -16.51 -10.07
CA ALA A 54 5.34 -17.16 -9.59
C ALA A 54 5.19 -17.68 -8.15
N ASP A 55 5.99 -18.67 -7.76
CA ASP A 55 5.91 -19.29 -6.43
C ASP A 55 6.08 -18.27 -5.30
N TRP A 56 6.96 -17.28 -5.48
CA TRP A 56 7.18 -16.22 -4.50
C TRP A 56 5.99 -15.25 -4.40
N GLU A 57 5.26 -15.02 -5.50
CA GLU A 57 4.05 -14.19 -5.50
C GLU A 57 2.91 -14.91 -4.78
N GLN A 58 2.77 -16.23 -4.99
CA GLN A 58 1.80 -17.04 -4.26
C GLN A 58 2.12 -17.08 -2.75
N GLU A 59 3.40 -17.09 -2.41
CA GLU A 59 3.83 -17.00 -1.00
C GLU A 59 3.48 -15.65 -0.38
N ILE A 60 3.62 -14.55 -1.13
CA ILE A 60 3.13 -13.24 -0.69
C ILE A 60 1.62 -13.27 -0.44
N ASP A 61 0.83 -13.84 -1.36
CA ASP A 61 -0.62 -14.01 -1.18
C ASP A 61 -0.94 -14.78 0.11
N ARG A 62 -0.23 -15.88 0.35
CA ARG A 62 -0.37 -16.69 1.56
C ARG A 62 -0.06 -15.89 2.82
N LEU A 63 1.02 -15.10 2.81
CA LEU A 63 1.44 -14.27 3.94
C LEU A 63 0.42 -13.16 4.23
N PHE A 64 -0.11 -12.47 3.22
CA PHE A 64 -1.15 -11.47 3.45
C PHE A 64 -2.43 -12.07 4.02
N LEU A 65 -2.84 -13.27 3.55
CA LEU A 65 -3.99 -13.99 4.11
C LEU A 65 -3.73 -14.47 5.55
N ALA A 66 -2.50 -14.88 5.88
CA ALA A 66 -2.12 -15.26 7.23
C ALA A 66 -2.12 -14.03 8.16
N GLY A 67 -1.49 -12.93 7.74
CA GLY A 67 -1.42 -11.69 8.51
C GLY A 67 -2.78 -11.05 8.76
N ALA A 68 -3.76 -11.25 7.87
CA ALA A 68 -5.14 -10.81 8.07
C ALA A 68 -5.89 -11.63 9.13
N LYS A 69 -5.46 -12.87 9.42
CA LYS A 69 -6.10 -13.79 10.37
C LYS A 69 -5.39 -13.82 11.72
N GLU A 70 -4.19 -13.26 11.82
CA GLU A 70 -3.39 -13.24 13.03
C GLU A 70 -3.81 -12.08 13.95
N LEU A 71 -4.04 -12.39 15.22
CA LEU A 71 -4.47 -11.43 16.24
C LEU A 71 -3.32 -11.03 17.18
N ASP A 72 -2.29 -11.87 17.31
CA ASP A 72 -1.09 -11.53 18.04
C ASP A 72 -0.21 -10.59 17.21
N GLU A 73 0.02 -9.38 17.71
CA GLU A 73 0.78 -8.35 17.00
C GLU A 73 2.22 -8.80 16.70
N GLY A 74 2.85 -9.54 17.61
CA GLY A 74 4.21 -10.05 17.44
C GLY A 74 4.30 -11.09 16.32
N GLN A 75 3.38 -12.05 16.28
CA GLN A 75 3.30 -13.02 15.18
C GLN A 75 2.96 -12.33 13.86
N ARG A 76 2.06 -11.35 13.89
CA ARG A 76 1.67 -10.57 12.71
C ARG A 76 2.85 -9.80 12.13
N GLN A 77 3.70 -9.22 12.98
CA GLN A 77 4.94 -8.57 12.56
C GLN A 77 5.90 -9.56 11.87
N VAL A 78 6.06 -10.77 12.40
CA VAL A 78 6.91 -11.81 11.79
C VAL A 78 6.42 -12.16 10.39
N ILE A 79 5.10 -12.33 10.21
CA ILE A 79 4.49 -12.63 8.91
C ILE A 79 4.80 -11.52 7.89
N TYR A 80 4.57 -10.25 8.24
CA TYR A 80 4.83 -9.15 7.31
C TYR A 80 6.33 -8.90 7.08
N SER A 81 7.19 -9.28 8.02
CA SER A 81 8.66 -9.24 7.83
C SER A 81 9.11 -10.25 6.77
N GLN A 82 8.50 -11.44 6.73
CA GLN A 82 8.77 -12.43 5.67
C GLN A 82 8.37 -11.91 4.29
N PHE A 83 7.21 -11.24 4.20
CA PHE A 83 6.78 -10.58 2.97
C PHE A 83 7.82 -9.52 2.51
N GLN A 84 8.27 -8.67 3.43
CA GLN A 84 9.27 -7.64 3.13
C GLN A 84 10.60 -8.24 2.65
N GLN A 85 11.01 -9.38 3.22
CA GLN A 85 12.19 -10.11 2.77
C GLN A 85 12.03 -10.59 1.32
N ILE A 86 10.90 -11.25 0.99
CA ILE A 86 10.65 -11.77 -0.36
C ILE A 86 10.71 -10.64 -1.40
N VAL A 87 10.01 -9.52 -1.18
CA VAL A 87 10.01 -8.43 -2.18
C VAL A 87 11.38 -7.75 -2.32
N THR A 88 12.20 -7.78 -1.26
CA THR A 88 13.57 -7.27 -1.30
C THR A 88 14.52 -8.21 -2.03
N GLU A 89 14.29 -9.52 -1.97
CA GLU A 89 15.08 -10.54 -2.67
C GLU A 89 14.71 -10.64 -4.16
N GLN A 90 13.41 -10.58 -4.47
CA GLN A 90 12.89 -10.71 -5.84
C GLN A 90 12.95 -9.41 -6.63
N LEU A 91 12.99 -8.26 -5.94
CA LEU A 91 13.08 -6.91 -6.51
C LEU A 91 12.08 -6.62 -7.66
N PRO A 92 10.79 -6.99 -7.57
CA PRO A 92 9.81 -6.65 -8.61
C PRO A 92 9.55 -5.13 -8.68
N VAL A 93 9.88 -4.39 -7.62
CA VAL A 93 9.75 -2.93 -7.51
C VAL A 93 10.98 -2.37 -6.82
N PHE A 94 11.52 -1.28 -7.36
CA PHE A 94 12.61 -0.52 -6.75
C PHE A 94 12.04 0.66 -5.96
N CYS A 95 12.08 0.59 -4.63
CA CYS A 95 11.66 1.69 -3.76
C CYS A 95 12.66 2.86 -3.84
N LEU A 96 12.26 3.98 -4.45
CA LEU A 96 13.15 5.12 -4.69
C LEU A 96 13.27 6.07 -3.50
N VAL A 97 12.13 6.43 -2.88
CA VAL A 97 12.07 7.44 -1.82
C VAL A 97 10.95 7.14 -0.83
N THR A 98 11.16 7.54 0.43
CA THR A 98 10.10 7.72 1.41
C THR A 98 9.69 9.20 1.39
N PRO A 99 8.47 9.56 0.95
CA PRO A 99 8.09 10.95 0.77
C PRO A 99 8.00 11.70 2.10
N LEU A 100 8.44 12.95 2.12
CA LEU A 100 8.16 13.89 3.21
C LEU A 100 6.79 14.55 2.99
N SER A 101 6.06 14.81 4.06
CA SER A 101 4.77 15.51 4.01
C SER A 101 4.89 16.91 4.61
N LEU A 102 4.42 17.92 3.88
CA LEU A 102 4.33 19.31 4.35
C LEU A 102 2.90 19.80 4.15
N GLN A 103 2.30 20.32 5.22
CA GLN A 103 0.93 20.82 5.21
C GLN A 103 0.92 22.27 5.70
N ALA A 104 0.18 23.12 5.01
CA ALA A 104 -0.03 24.51 5.40
C ALA A 104 -1.52 24.74 5.67
N VAL A 105 -1.81 25.44 6.75
CA VAL A 105 -3.18 25.71 7.19
C VAL A 105 -3.32 27.19 7.55
N ARG A 106 -4.51 27.74 7.31
CA ARG A 106 -4.80 29.14 7.62
C ARG A 106 -4.70 29.37 9.12
N ASP A 107 -4.08 30.47 9.52
CA ASP A 107 -3.90 30.86 10.92
C ASP A 107 -5.23 31.04 11.68
N ARG A 108 -6.34 31.35 10.98
CA ARG A 108 -7.68 31.41 11.58
C ARG A 108 -8.20 30.06 12.06
N LEU A 109 -7.66 28.94 11.57
CA LEU A 109 -8.03 27.61 12.05
C LEU A 109 -7.23 27.31 13.31
N GLN A 110 -7.95 27.28 14.43
CA GLN A 110 -7.40 27.05 15.74
C GLN A 110 -7.53 25.57 16.13
N ASN A 111 -6.66 25.14 17.05
CA ASN A 111 -6.64 23.79 17.61
C ASN A 111 -6.38 22.66 16.59
N ILE A 112 -5.64 22.95 15.51
CA ILE A 112 -5.15 21.90 14.61
C ILE A 112 -4.12 21.05 15.33
N LYS A 113 -4.35 19.74 15.36
CA LYS A 113 -3.38 18.76 15.86
C LYS A 113 -2.70 18.10 14.67
N TYR A 114 -1.40 18.33 14.50
CA TYR A 114 -0.64 17.67 13.45
C TYR A 114 -0.41 16.19 13.79
N SER A 115 -0.61 15.33 12.80
CA SER A 115 -0.35 13.89 12.92
C SER A 115 0.32 13.40 11.63
N ALA A 116 1.26 12.46 11.77
CA ALA A 116 1.75 11.67 10.63
C ALA A 116 0.72 10.65 10.16
N LEU A 117 -0.18 10.23 11.07
CA LEU A 117 -1.23 9.25 10.85
C LEU A 117 -2.57 10.00 10.80
N GLY A 118 -3.00 10.37 9.60
CA GLY A 118 -4.24 11.11 9.37
C GLY A 118 -4.05 12.37 8.52
N GLY A 119 -5.10 12.78 7.81
CA GLY A 119 -5.10 14.05 7.09
C GLY A 119 -4.99 15.24 8.05
N THR A 120 -4.69 16.43 7.52
CA THR A 120 -4.55 17.69 8.28
C THR A 120 -5.67 17.96 9.28
N PHE A 121 -6.87 17.46 8.98
CA PHE A 121 -8.10 17.71 9.72
C PHE A 121 -8.67 16.46 10.39
N TRP A 122 -7.84 15.47 10.75
CA TRP A 122 -8.31 14.26 11.45
C TRP A 122 -9.07 14.59 12.75
N ASN A 123 -8.72 15.69 13.42
CA ASN A 123 -9.40 16.20 14.61
C ASN A 123 -10.45 17.28 14.30
N LEU A 124 -11.15 17.19 13.16
CA LEU A 124 -12.15 18.16 12.68
C LEU A 124 -13.14 18.61 13.76
N TYR A 125 -13.58 17.67 14.61
CA TYR A 125 -14.53 17.89 15.69
C TYR A 125 -14.02 18.80 16.83
N GLU A 126 -12.71 19.06 16.88
CA GLU A 126 -12.10 19.97 17.84
C GLU A 126 -11.69 21.31 17.22
N LEU A 127 -11.80 21.45 15.90
CA LEU A 127 -11.33 22.64 15.20
C LEU A 127 -12.27 23.82 15.42
N GLN A 128 -11.69 25.00 15.53
CA GLN A 128 -12.42 26.26 15.65
C GLN A 128 -11.98 27.23 14.58
N VAL A 129 -12.91 28.05 14.10
CA VAL A 129 -12.63 29.15 13.18
C VAL A 129 -12.67 30.44 13.99
N ARG A 130 -11.56 31.17 14.04
CA ARG A 130 -11.55 32.54 14.54
C ARG A 130 -12.27 33.42 13.50
N GLU A 131 -13.34 34.09 13.90
CA GLU A 131 -13.92 35.18 13.10
C GLU A 131 -13.05 36.43 13.22
N ASP A 132 -12.95 37.19 12.13
CA ASP A 132 -12.13 38.39 12.02
C ASP A 132 -12.70 39.57 12.84
#